data_AF-A0A368GEC5-F1
#
_entry.id   AF-A0A368GEC5-F1
#
_cell.length_a   1.000
_cell.length_b   1.000
_cell.length_c   1.000
_cell.angle_alpha   90.00
_cell.angle_beta   90.00
_cell.angle_gamma   90.00
#
_symmetry.space_group_name_H-M   'P 1'
#
loop_
_entity.id
_entity.type
_entity.pdbx_description
1 polymer ?
#
loop_
_entity_poly.entity_id
_entity_poly.type
_entity_poly.pdbx_seq_one_letter_code
_entity_poly.pdbx_strand_id
1 'polypeptide(L)'
;MSSSTMEATQQKVKNAVDSMIDEMDRTHLRDMQKQMFLCSAKSVINVFRCCEHKTSSREAVEQCVEKCNAGMKNAQRTLERELGGLQDQLSRCAMTCYDKLVQKYGPDASKYSETQVSSAYFCIFLRLNSLWLKMLQFNDNLDKCVAVCADDHIKLIPEIKKRFAKSL
;
A
#
# COMPACT_ATOMS: atom_id res chain seq x y z
N MET A 1 11.49 -6.83 -22.42
CA MET A 1 12.35 -6.48 -21.25
C MET A 1 11.82 -5.20 -20.61
N SER A 2 10.51 -5.14 -20.36
CA SER A 2 9.84 -3.96 -19.81
C SER A 2 9.41 -4.16 -18.35
N SER A 3 9.62 -5.34 -17.75
CA SER A 3 9.14 -5.60 -16.38
C SER A 3 10.03 -5.05 -15.26
N SER A 4 11.31 -4.74 -15.53
CA SER A 4 12.27 -4.36 -14.48
C SER A 4 11.97 -3.02 -13.79
N THR A 5 11.45 -2.02 -14.52
CA THR A 5 11.28 -0.66 -13.98
C THR A 5 10.01 -0.51 -13.15
N MET A 6 8.91 -1.12 -13.59
CA MET A 6 7.67 -1.16 -12.82
C MET A 6 7.82 -1.97 -11.54
N GLU A 7 8.49 -3.13 -11.60
CA GLU A 7 8.82 -3.94 -10.43
C GLU A 7 9.71 -3.17 -9.44
N ALA A 8 10.75 -2.47 -9.93
CA ALA A 8 11.59 -1.63 -9.10
C ALA A 8 10.80 -0.47 -8.44
N THR A 9 9.86 0.12 -9.18
CA THR A 9 8.99 1.19 -8.66
C THR A 9 8.05 0.66 -7.58
N GLN A 10 7.43 -0.50 -7.81
CA GLN A 10 6.58 -1.17 -6.83
C GLN A 10 7.37 -1.52 -5.57
N GLN A 11 8.59 -2.05 -5.72
CA GLN A 11 9.46 -2.38 -4.60
C GLN A 11 9.87 -1.13 -3.82
N LYS A 12 10.12 0.00 -4.49
CA LYS A 12 10.46 1.28 -3.84
C LYS A 12 9.31 1.79 -2.98
N VAL A 13 8.09 1.77 -3.50
CA VAL A 13 6.89 2.14 -2.73
C VAL A 13 6.72 1.21 -1.53
N LYS A 14 6.83 -0.10 -1.75
CA LYS A 14 6.72 -1.11 -0.69
C LYS A 14 7.72 -0.85 0.44
N ASN A 15 9.00 -0.66 0.10
CA ASN A 15 10.05 -0.40 1.08
C ASN A 15 9.79 0.87 1.90
N ALA A 16 9.28 1.93 1.26
CA ALA A 16 8.95 3.18 1.96
C ALA A 16 7.77 3.00 2.93
N VAL A 17 6.75 2.24 2.52
CA VAL A 17 5.60 1.90 3.36
C VAL A 17 6.03 1.00 4.52
N ASP A 18 6.79 -0.06 4.26
CA ASP A 18 7.29 -0.99 5.27
C ASP A 18 8.16 -0.26 6.31
N SER A 19 9.06 0.64 5.87
CA SER A 19 9.88 1.45 6.78
C SER A 19 9.04 2.38 7.66
N MET A 20 7.96 2.95 7.13
CA MET A 20 7.04 3.78 7.92
C MET A 20 6.29 2.94 8.95
N ILE A 21 5.79 1.77 8.56
CA ILE A 21 5.07 0.85 9.46
C ILE A 21 6.00 0.38 10.58
N ASP A 22 7.22 -0.02 10.26
CA ASP A 22 8.22 -0.46 11.24
C ASP A 22 8.54 0.63 12.27
N GLU A 23 8.63 1.89 11.83
CA GLU A 23 8.87 3.00 12.73
C GLU A 23 7.67 3.24 13.66
N MET A 24 6.45 3.24 13.12
CA MET A 24 5.22 3.39 13.91
C MET A 24 5.00 2.22 14.87
N ASP A 25 5.36 1.01 14.46
CA ASP A 25 5.30 -0.18 15.30
C ASP A 25 6.18 0.00 16.55
N ARG A 26 7.45 0.34 16.32
CA ARG A 26 8.44 0.51 17.39
C ARG A 26 8.12 1.66 18.34
N THR A 27 7.59 2.77 17.81
CA THR A 27 7.40 4.01 18.58
C THR A 27 6.03 4.12 19.26
N HIS A 28 4.99 3.49 18.69
CA HIS A 28 3.63 3.68 19.16
C HIS A 28 2.86 2.37 19.34
N LEU A 29 2.88 1.47 18.34
CA LEU A 29 2.02 0.27 18.39
C LEU A 29 2.40 -0.68 19.51
N ARG A 30 3.70 -0.89 19.77
CA ARG A 30 4.16 -1.79 20.84
C ARG A 30 3.73 -1.33 22.23
N ASP A 31 3.77 -0.02 22.50
CA ASP A 31 3.32 0.51 23.78
C ASP A 31 1.79 0.42 23.94
N MET A 32 1.04 0.66 22.87
CA MET A 32 -0.40 0.43 22.88
C MET A 32 -0.76 -1.05 23.08
N GLN A 33 -0.07 -1.97 22.40
CA GLN A 33 -0.23 -3.42 22.60
C GLN A 33 0.07 -3.80 24.05
N LYS A 34 1.16 -3.27 24.62
CA LYS A 34 1.50 -3.49 26.03
C LYS A 34 0.39 -3.00 26.95
N GLN A 35 -0.13 -1.79 26.76
CA GLN A 35 -1.23 -1.25 27.57
C GLN A 35 -2.51 -2.07 27.43
N MET A 36 -2.83 -2.54 26.22
CA MET A 36 -3.96 -3.43 25.94
C MET A 36 -3.85 -4.75 26.70
N PHE A 37 -2.67 -5.39 26.68
CA PHE A 37 -2.44 -6.63 27.43
C PHE A 37 -2.45 -6.39 28.94
N LEU A 38 -1.85 -5.30 29.44
CA LEU A 38 -1.87 -4.95 30.85
C LEU A 38 -3.30 -4.64 31.36
N CYS A 39 -4.11 -3.97 30.55
CA CYS A 39 -5.53 -3.71 30.82
C CYS A 39 -6.30 -5.02 31.02
N SER A 40 -6.02 -6.02 30.18
CA SER A 40 -6.66 -7.33 30.26
C SER A 40 -6.08 -8.20 31.41
N ALA A 41 -4.79 -8.07 31.70
CA ALA A 41 -4.03 -8.97 32.58
C ALA A 41 -4.05 -8.64 34.08
N LYS A 42 -4.35 -7.39 34.48
CA LYS A 42 -4.64 -6.93 35.87
C LYS A 42 -3.47 -6.52 36.81
N SER A 43 -3.85 -5.57 37.69
CA SER A 43 -3.28 -5.09 38.97
C SER A 43 -2.30 -3.92 38.95
N VAL A 44 -2.75 -2.75 38.47
CA VAL A 44 -2.27 -1.45 38.99
C VAL A 44 -3.45 -0.49 39.17
N ILE A 45 -3.68 -0.14 40.43
CA ILE A 45 -4.35 1.00 41.12
C ILE A 45 -5.55 1.75 40.48
N ASN A 46 -5.83 1.72 39.16
CA ASN A 46 -7.02 2.37 38.57
C ASN A 46 -7.58 1.68 37.29
N VAL A 47 -7.24 0.41 37.01
CA VAL A 47 -7.64 -0.27 35.76
C VAL A 47 -8.67 -1.39 35.96
N PHE A 48 -9.64 -1.41 35.04
CA PHE A 48 -10.82 -2.26 34.99
C PHE A 48 -10.47 -3.76 35.04
N ARG A 49 -11.14 -4.50 35.92
CA ARG A 49 -10.72 -5.83 36.42
C ARG A 49 -11.30 -6.99 35.55
N CYS A 50 -10.93 -7.15 34.28
CA CYS A 50 -11.64 -8.07 33.35
C CYS A 50 -11.82 -9.54 33.80
N CYS A 51 -10.82 -10.19 34.41
CA CYS A 51 -10.83 -11.67 34.55
C CYS A 51 -10.73 -12.23 35.99
N GLU A 52 -10.85 -11.43 37.06
CA GLU A 52 -10.69 -11.95 38.46
C GLU A 52 -12.02 -12.20 39.17
N HIS A 53 -13.10 -11.55 38.74
CA HIS A 53 -14.41 -11.77 39.33
C HIS A 53 -15.01 -13.02 38.69
N LYS A 54 -14.86 -14.16 39.38
CA LYS A 54 -15.47 -15.46 38.99
C LYS A 54 -17.01 -15.43 38.93
N THR A 55 -17.62 -14.34 39.42
CA THR A 55 -19.06 -14.09 39.43
C THR A 55 -19.54 -13.21 38.28
N SER A 56 -18.63 -12.63 37.48
CA SER A 56 -19.00 -11.83 36.32
C SER A 56 -19.55 -12.72 35.21
N SER A 57 -20.58 -12.24 34.49
CA SER A 57 -21.09 -12.94 33.32
C SER A 57 -20.06 -12.96 32.20
N ARG A 58 -20.17 -13.92 31.28
CA ARG A 58 -19.29 -14.04 30.12
C ARG A 58 -19.32 -12.77 29.27
N GLU A 59 -20.49 -12.18 29.09
CA GLU A 59 -20.70 -10.95 28.29
C GLU A 59 -20.00 -9.75 28.93
N ALA A 60 -19.99 -9.66 30.26
CA ALA A 60 -19.29 -8.59 30.98
C ALA A 60 -17.76 -8.67 30.78
N VAL A 61 -17.20 -9.88 30.72
CA VAL A 61 -15.78 -10.12 30.44
C VAL A 61 -15.45 -9.78 28.98
N GLU A 62 -16.27 -10.23 28.03
CA GLU A 62 -16.10 -9.91 26.61
C GLU A 62 -16.12 -8.39 26.36
N GLN A 63 -17.09 -7.66 26.94
CA GLN A 63 -17.16 -6.20 26.84
C GLN A 63 -15.95 -5.50 27.47
N CYS A 64 -15.40 -6.05 28.55
CA CYS A 64 -14.21 -5.53 29.21
C CYS A 64 -12.98 -5.63 28.29
N VAL A 65 -12.76 -6.81 27.72
CA VAL A 65 -11.65 -7.07 26.78
C VAL A 65 -11.80 -6.23 25.53
N GLU A 66 -13.01 -6.09 24.99
CA GLU A 66 -13.29 -5.22 23.85
C GLU A 66 -12.95 -3.74 24.13
N LYS A 67 -13.24 -3.24 25.33
CA LYS A 67 -12.82 -1.89 25.74
C LYS A 67 -11.31 -1.74 25.81
N CYS A 68 -10.59 -2.72 26.38
CA CYS A 68 -9.13 -2.73 26.43
C CYS A 68 -8.50 -2.77 25.02
N ASN A 69 -9.12 -3.49 24.09
CA ASN A 69 -8.66 -3.63 22.71
C ASN A 69 -9.05 -2.46 21.80
N ALA A 70 -10.02 -1.62 22.22
CA ALA A 70 -10.61 -0.58 21.38
C ALA A 70 -9.57 0.41 20.84
N GLY A 71 -8.61 0.83 21.67
CA GLY A 71 -7.53 1.73 21.25
C GLY A 71 -6.68 1.14 20.12
N MET A 72 -6.24 -0.11 20.28
CA MET A 72 -5.45 -0.80 19.25
C MET A 72 -6.26 -1.02 17.96
N LYS A 73 -7.53 -1.43 18.07
CA LYS A 73 -8.41 -1.59 16.89
C LYS A 73 -8.62 -0.27 16.15
N ASN A 74 -8.75 0.85 16.86
CA ASN A 74 -8.86 2.18 16.24
C ASN A 74 -7.59 2.59 15.49
N ALA A 75 -6.43 2.35 16.08
CA ALA A 75 -5.14 2.59 15.45
C ALA A 75 -5.02 1.76 14.15
N GLN A 76 -5.23 0.44 14.23
CA GLN A 76 -5.16 -0.46 13.07
C GLN A 76 -6.08 -0.01 11.93
N ARG A 77 -7.33 0.32 12.23
CA ARG A 77 -8.29 0.83 11.23
C ARG A 77 -7.82 2.13 10.56
N THR A 78 -7.19 3.02 11.32
CA THR A 78 -6.66 4.27 10.76
C THR A 78 -5.49 4.00 9.82
N LEU A 79 -4.57 3.10 10.22
CA LEU A 79 -3.45 2.70 9.38
C LEU A 79 -3.94 2.06 8.07
N GLU A 80 -4.86 1.10 8.15
CA GLU A 80 -5.46 0.44 6.97
C GLU A 80 -6.12 1.44 6.03
N ARG A 81 -6.87 2.41 6.58
CA ARG A 81 -7.52 3.46 5.79
C ARG A 81 -6.52 4.34 5.05
N GLU A 82 -5.45 4.77 5.71
CA GLU A 82 -4.43 5.62 5.09
C GLU A 82 -3.61 4.87 4.03
N LEU A 83 -3.22 3.63 4.30
CA LEU A 83 -2.50 2.78 3.35
C LEU A 83 -3.36 2.38 2.15
N GLY A 84 -4.63 2.05 2.38
CA GLY A 84 -5.60 1.80 1.30
C GLY A 84 -5.77 3.03 0.41
N GLY A 85 -5.87 4.22 1.01
CA GLY A 85 -5.91 5.48 0.25
C GLY A 85 -4.67 5.70 -0.63
N LEU A 86 -3.47 5.38 -0.12
CA LEU A 86 -2.22 5.46 -0.88
C LEU A 86 -2.21 4.46 -2.05
N GLN A 87 -2.60 3.21 -1.81
CA GLN A 87 -2.68 2.16 -2.84
C GLN A 87 -3.66 2.53 -3.95
N ASP A 88 -4.83 3.04 -3.58
CA ASP A 88 -5.87 3.49 -4.49
C ASP A 88 -5.39 4.63 -5.39
N GLN A 89 -4.68 5.60 -4.82
CA GLN A 89 -4.11 6.70 -5.56
C GLN A 89 -3.03 6.23 -6.55
N LEU A 90 -2.13 5.35 -6.12
CA LEU A 90 -1.11 4.76 -7.00
C LEU A 90 -1.73 3.99 -8.17
N SER A 91 -2.76 3.19 -7.90
CA SER A 91 -3.48 2.42 -8.92
C SER A 91 -4.16 3.33 -9.95
N ARG A 92 -4.87 4.36 -9.48
CA ARG A 92 -5.47 5.38 -10.36
C ARG A 92 -4.43 6.14 -11.16
N CYS A 93 -3.27 6.40 -10.58
CA CYS A 93 -2.21 7.08 -11.28
C CYS A 93 -1.61 6.27 -12.41
N ALA A 94 -1.35 4.97 -12.18
CA ALA A 94 -0.87 4.06 -13.21
C ALA A 94 -1.86 3.99 -14.40
N MET A 95 -3.15 3.92 -14.12
CA MET A 95 -4.20 3.99 -15.14
C MET A 95 -4.19 5.32 -15.89
N THR A 96 -4.07 6.45 -15.18
CA THR A 96 -4.03 7.79 -15.80
C THR A 96 -2.80 7.94 -16.72
N CYS A 97 -1.64 7.41 -16.30
CA CYS A 97 -0.44 7.37 -17.13
C CYS A 97 -0.67 6.54 -18.40
N TYR A 98 -1.27 5.37 -18.26
CA TYR A 98 -1.63 4.51 -19.38
C TYR A 98 -2.57 5.22 -20.36
N ASP A 99 -3.67 5.78 -19.87
CA ASP A 99 -4.69 6.46 -20.70
C ASP A 99 -4.09 7.63 -21.50
N LYS A 100 -3.23 8.45 -20.87
CA LYS A 100 -2.52 9.55 -21.55
C LYS A 100 -1.64 9.04 -22.70
N LEU A 101 -1.02 7.88 -22.53
CA LEU A 101 -0.20 7.27 -23.59
C LEU A 101 -1.06 6.66 -24.68
N VAL A 102 -2.19 6.02 -24.34
CA VAL A 102 -3.15 5.53 -25.35
C VAL A 102 -3.66 6.69 -26.21
N GLN A 103 -3.97 7.85 -25.61
CA GLN A 103 -4.36 9.04 -26.37
C GLN A 103 -3.28 9.53 -27.35
N LYS A 104 -2.00 9.42 -26.96
CA LYS A 104 -0.85 9.85 -27.79
C LYS A 104 -0.50 8.87 -28.90
N TYR A 105 -0.56 7.57 -28.61
CA TYR A 105 -0.09 6.50 -29.52
C TYR A 105 -1.23 5.80 -30.27
N GLY A 106 -2.49 6.07 -29.94
CA GLY A 106 -3.69 5.52 -30.55
C GLY A 106 -4.35 4.40 -29.72
N PRO A 107 -5.61 4.03 -30.04
CA PRO A 107 -6.40 3.04 -29.30
C PRO A 107 -5.84 1.61 -29.40
N ASP A 108 -4.88 1.38 -30.28
CA ASP A 108 -4.17 0.12 -30.48
C ASP A 108 -3.13 -0.18 -29.38
N ALA A 109 -3.19 0.49 -28.23
CA ALA A 109 -2.27 0.27 -27.11
C ALA A 109 -2.24 -1.20 -26.62
N SER A 110 -3.35 -1.92 -26.77
CA SER A 110 -3.43 -3.36 -26.51
C SER A 110 -2.53 -4.22 -27.42
N LYS A 111 -2.15 -3.71 -28.59
CA LYS A 111 -1.17 -4.33 -29.51
C LYS A 111 0.28 -4.14 -29.06
N TYR A 112 0.53 -3.25 -28.11
CA TYR A 112 1.85 -2.99 -27.51
C TYR A 112 2.11 -3.77 -26.23
N SER A 113 1.22 -4.70 -25.85
CA SER A 113 1.43 -5.61 -24.72
C SER A 113 2.34 -6.78 -25.13
N GLU A 114 3.31 -7.13 -24.26
CA GLU A 114 4.41 -8.09 -24.55
C GLU A 114 3.94 -9.46 -25.09
N THR A 115 2.69 -9.86 -24.80
CA THR A 115 2.14 -11.17 -25.19
C THR A 115 1.90 -11.32 -26.70
N GLN A 116 1.81 -10.24 -27.47
CA GLN A 116 1.61 -10.35 -28.94
C GLN A 116 2.92 -10.31 -29.75
N VAL A 117 4.05 -9.93 -29.15
CA VAL A 117 5.34 -9.80 -29.87
C VAL A 117 6.21 -11.05 -29.75
N SER A 118 5.79 -12.03 -28.94
CA SER A 118 6.49 -13.31 -28.79
C SER A 118 6.36 -14.26 -30.00
N SER A 119 6.04 -13.73 -31.19
CA SER A 119 6.19 -14.40 -32.49
C SER A 119 7.40 -13.84 -33.28
N ALA A 120 8.41 -13.32 -32.58
CA ALA A 120 9.62 -12.73 -33.17
C ALA A 120 10.51 -13.73 -33.96
N TYR A 121 10.15 -15.02 -34.00
CA TYR A 121 10.75 -15.98 -34.93
C TYR A 121 10.10 -16.02 -36.33
N PHE A 122 8.94 -15.36 -36.55
CA PHE A 122 8.16 -15.58 -37.78
C PHE A 122 8.37 -14.55 -38.92
N CYS A 123 9.05 -13.42 -38.75
CA CYS A 123 9.02 -12.38 -39.80
C CYS A 123 10.37 -11.72 -40.08
N ILE A 124 11.18 -12.48 -40.82
CA ILE A 124 12.12 -11.96 -41.81
C ILE A 124 11.31 -11.19 -42.87
N PHE A 125 11.17 -9.86 -42.75
CA PHE A 125 11.01 -8.86 -43.84
C PHE A 125 10.48 -7.51 -43.31
N LEU A 126 11.38 -6.57 -43.02
CA LEU A 126 11.30 -5.09 -43.18
C LEU A 126 10.07 -4.25 -42.71
N ARG A 127 8.94 -4.80 -42.24
CA ARG A 127 7.78 -4.02 -41.72
C ARG A 127 7.67 -3.94 -40.19
N LEU A 128 8.49 -4.67 -39.46
CA LEU A 128 8.41 -4.81 -38.00
C LEU A 128 9.20 -3.76 -37.19
N ASN A 129 10.03 -2.93 -37.84
CA ASN A 129 10.91 -2.02 -37.12
C ASN A 129 10.14 -0.84 -36.48
N SER A 130 9.17 -0.26 -37.19
CA SER A 130 8.47 0.95 -36.71
C SER A 130 7.45 0.67 -35.61
N LEU A 131 6.74 -0.46 -35.65
CA LEU A 131 5.76 -0.84 -34.63
C LEU A 131 6.47 -1.24 -33.32
N TRP A 132 7.57 -1.99 -33.42
CA TRP A 132 8.39 -2.36 -32.27
C TRP A 132 9.04 -1.13 -31.61
N LEU A 133 9.51 -0.17 -32.41
CA LEU A 133 10.03 1.10 -31.89
C LEU A 133 8.94 1.90 -31.14
N LYS A 134 7.72 1.97 -31.67
CA LYS A 134 6.58 2.61 -30.99
C LYS A 134 6.21 1.89 -29.70
N MET A 135 6.27 0.56 -29.68
CA MET A 135 6.02 -0.24 -28.47
C MET A 135 7.07 0.00 -27.38
N LEU A 136 8.36 0.02 -27.75
CA LEU A 136 9.42 0.37 -26.80
C LEU A 136 9.23 1.78 -26.23
N GLN A 137 8.93 2.76 -27.08
CA GLN A 137 8.67 4.13 -26.66
C GLN A 137 7.42 4.23 -25.76
N PHE A 138 6.38 3.44 -26.03
CA PHE A 138 5.19 3.39 -25.18
C PHE A 138 5.52 2.89 -23.77
N ASN A 139 6.20 1.74 -23.68
CA ASN A 139 6.56 1.14 -22.39
C ASN A 139 7.56 2.03 -21.61
N ASP A 140 8.58 2.58 -22.25
CA ASP A 140 9.53 3.50 -21.61
C ASP A 140 8.85 4.76 -21.06
N ASN A 141 7.89 5.32 -21.80
CA ASN A 141 7.13 6.48 -21.31
C ASN A 141 6.15 6.12 -20.20
N LEU A 142 5.58 4.90 -20.22
CA LEU A 142 4.71 4.41 -19.15
C LEU A 142 5.51 4.24 -17.86
N ASP A 143 6.66 3.57 -17.94
CA ASP A 143 7.59 3.37 -16.83
C ASP A 143 7.99 4.70 -16.20
N LYS A 144 8.39 5.68 -17.02
CA LYS A 144 8.76 7.02 -16.53
C LYS A 144 7.59 7.74 -15.85
N CYS A 145 6.39 7.66 -16.42
CA CYS A 145 5.21 8.29 -15.83
C CYS A 145 4.85 7.67 -14.48
N VAL A 146 4.85 6.33 -14.40
CA VAL A 146 4.54 5.58 -13.17
C VAL A 146 5.62 5.82 -12.11
N ALA A 147 6.89 5.88 -12.49
CA ALA A 147 8.00 6.17 -11.57
C ALA A 147 7.89 7.57 -10.94
N VAL A 148 7.63 8.61 -11.74
CA VAL A 148 7.39 9.97 -11.22
C VAL A 148 6.20 9.99 -10.27
N CYS A 149 5.12 9.31 -10.65
CA CYS A 149 3.94 9.27 -9.82
C CYS A 149 4.15 8.55 -8.48
N ALA A 150 4.84 7.42 -8.50
CA ALA A 150 5.22 6.71 -7.30
C ALA A 150 6.08 7.59 -6.38
N ASP A 151 7.03 8.34 -6.93
CA ASP A 151 7.87 9.27 -6.18
C ASP A 151 7.07 10.38 -5.51
N ASP A 152 6.06 10.93 -6.21
CA ASP A 152 5.17 11.95 -5.63
C ASP A 152 4.28 11.39 -4.52
N HIS A 153 3.80 10.15 -4.66
CA HIS A 153 3.03 9.48 -3.60
C HIS A 153 3.90 9.06 -2.41
N ILE A 154 5.16 8.66 -2.62
CA ILE A 154 6.11 8.37 -1.54
C ILE A 154 6.35 9.61 -0.67
N LYS A 155 6.37 10.82 -1.25
CA LYS A 155 6.50 12.07 -0.49
C LYS A 155 5.32 12.35 0.46
N LEU A 156 4.18 11.66 0.29
CA LEU A 156 3.02 11.79 1.17
C LEU A 156 3.08 10.89 2.41
N ILE A 157 3.96 9.88 2.41
CA ILE A 157 4.13 8.93 3.52
C ILE A 157 4.42 9.62 4.86
N PRO A 158 5.30 10.65 4.95
CA PRO A 158 5.51 11.37 6.20
C PRO A 158 4.25 12.06 6.76
N GLU A 159 3.37 12.58 5.89
CA GLU A 159 2.12 13.19 6.30
C GLU A 159 1.08 12.15 6.74
N ILE A 160 1.04 10.98 6.08
CA ILE A 160 0.26 9.81 6.53
C ILE A 160 0.69 9.43 7.95
N LYS A 161 2.00 9.30 8.19
CA LYS A 161 2.56 9.00 9.50
C LYS A 161 2.16 10.03 10.56
N LYS A 162 2.23 11.33 10.25
CA LYS A 162 1.80 12.39 11.18
C LYS A 162 0.32 12.29 11.52
N ARG A 163 -0.55 12.05 10.52
CA ARG A 163 -2.00 11.87 10.75
C ARG A 163 -2.29 10.64 11.60
N PHE A 164 -1.58 9.55 11.35
CA PHE A 164 -1.66 8.34 12.15
C PHE A 164 -1.27 8.61 13.60
N ALA A 165 -0.10 9.20 13.84
CA ALA A 165 0.37 9.52 15.19
C ALA A 165 -0.58 10.46 15.96
N LYS A 166 -1.24 11.40 15.25
CA LYS A 166 -2.26 12.29 15.85
C LYS A 166 -3.57 11.59 16.19
N SER A 167 -3.85 10.44 15.59
CA SER A 167 -5.09 9.66 15.82
C SER A 167 -4.99 8.67 16.98
N LEU A 168 -3.79 8.51 17.55
CA LEU A 168 -3.51 7.70 18.73
C LEU A 168 -3.78 8.50 20.00
#